data_AF-A0A971A2X3-F1
#
_entry.id   AF-A0A971A2X3-F1
#
_cell.length_a   1.000
_cell.length_b   1.000
_cell.length_c   1.000
_cell.angle_alpha   90.00
_cell.angle_beta   90.00
_cell.angle_gamma   90.00
#
_symmetry.space_group_name_H-M   'P 1'
#
loop_
_entity.id
_entity.type
_entity.pdbx_description
1 polymer ?
#
loop_
_entity_poly.entity_id
_entity_poly.type
_entity_poly.pdbx_seq_one_letter_code
_entity_poly.pdbx_strand_id
1 'polypeptide(L)'
;KQVQIRRRFMLLGQTLDGMCVWDVRRAVQALNHIAAIEGLPVELTAQGNMAGIALYASLFEPSVERLDLSELPSTHRDGPTFLNVLRYLDVPQAVAMAAERAPVVLHQADASPWVFPQSVANNLGWPDERFRVAAP
;
A
#
# COMPACT_ATOMS: atom_id res chain seq x y z
N LYS A 1 -27.06 5.49 -2.54
CA LYS A 1 -26.41 4.21 -2.96
C LYS A 1 -25.04 3.99 -2.30
N GLN A 2 -24.08 4.91 -2.48
CA GLN A 2 -22.72 4.80 -1.91
C GLN A 2 -22.66 4.55 -0.38
N VAL A 3 -23.44 5.29 0.41
CA VAL A 3 -23.50 5.12 1.87
C VAL A 3 -23.98 3.73 2.28
N GLN A 4 -24.94 3.16 1.55
CA GLN A 4 -25.47 1.83 1.85
C GLN A 4 -24.42 0.74 1.58
N ILE A 5 -23.62 0.89 0.51
CA ILE A 5 -22.54 -0.05 0.18
C ILE A 5 -21.49 -0.06 1.29
N ARG A 6 -21.01 1.12 1.72
CA ARG A 6 -20.00 1.23 2.79
C ARG A 6 -20.46 0.60 4.11
N ARG A 7 -21.72 0.82 4.50
CA ARG A 7 -22.27 0.28 5.77
C ARG A 7 -22.52 -1.23 5.73
N ARG A 8 -22.82 -1.82 4.57
CA ARG A 8 -23.12 -3.26 4.47
C ARG A 8 -21.88 -4.13 4.68
N PHE A 9 -20.71 -3.68 4.24
CA PHE A 9 -19.48 -4.43 4.51
C PHE A 9 -19.22 -4.57 6.01
N MET A 10 -19.50 -3.51 6.78
CA MET A 10 -19.30 -3.55 8.24
C MET A 10 -20.19 -4.58 8.94
N LEU A 11 -21.39 -4.87 8.39
CA LEU A 11 -22.26 -5.93 8.91
C LEU A 11 -21.65 -7.33 8.77
N LEU A 12 -20.70 -7.50 7.86
CA LEU A 12 -19.97 -8.74 7.62
C LEU A 12 -18.56 -8.72 8.24
N GLY A 13 -18.25 -7.73 9.07
CA GLY A 13 -16.90 -7.55 9.62
C GLY A 13 -15.86 -7.16 8.56
N GLN A 14 -16.29 -6.50 7.47
CA GLN A 14 -15.44 -6.05 6.37
C GLN A 14 -15.53 -4.53 6.15
N THR A 15 -14.65 -3.99 5.32
CA THR A 15 -14.75 -2.62 4.79
C THR A 15 -14.72 -2.65 3.26
N LEU A 16 -15.26 -1.61 2.61
CA LEU A 16 -15.14 -1.48 1.16
C LEU A 16 -13.67 -1.48 0.74
N ASP A 17 -12.84 -0.69 1.42
CA ASP A 17 -11.40 -0.61 1.15
C ASP A 17 -10.70 -1.95 1.38
N GLY A 18 -11.10 -2.73 2.40
CA GLY A 18 -10.59 -4.09 2.61
C GLY A 18 -10.93 -5.04 1.45
N MET A 19 -12.11 -4.88 0.84
CA MET A 19 -12.45 -5.63 -0.38
C MET A 19 -11.69 -5.11 -1.59
N CYS A 20 -11.44 -3.81 -1.72
CA CYS A 20 -10.59 -3.29 -2.78
C CYS A 20 -9.14 -3.81 -2.68
N VAL A 21 -8.60 -3.95 -1.47
CA VAL A 21 -7.31 -4.63 -1.25
C VAL A 21 -7.39 -6.07 -1.78
N TRP A 22 -8.47 -6.79 -1.45
CA TRP A 22 -8.67 -8.15 -1.95
C TRP A 22 -8.73 -8.21 -3.49
N ASP A 23 -9.43 -7.28 -4.13
CA ASP A 23 -9.54 -7.22 -5.59
C ASP A 23 -8.18 -6.99 -6.24
N VAL A 24 -7.37 -6.06 -5.72
CA VAL A 24 -5.99 -5.83 -6.20
C VAL A 24 -5.14 -7.09 -6.05
N ARG A 25 -5.23 -7.76 -4.90
CA ARG A 25 -4.53 -9.03 -4.66
C ARG A 25 -4.93 -10.10 -5.67
N ARG A 26 -6.23 -10.26 -5.94
CA ARG A 26 -6.71 -11.19 -6.97
C ARG A 26 -6.22 -10.83 -8.37
N ALA A 27 -6.18 -9.54 -8.70
CA ALA A 27 -5.64 -9.09 -9.98
C ALA A 27 -4.15 -9.46 -10.13
N VAL A 28 -3.33 -9.20 -9.11
CA VAL A 28 -1.91 -9.59 -9.09
C VAL A 28 -1.74 -11.10 -9.31
N GLN A 29 -2.52 -11.92 -8.60
CA GLN A 29 -2.47 -13.38 -8.75
C GLN A 29 -2.94 -13.86 -10.12
N ALA A 30 -3.94 -13.20 -10.70
CA ALA A 30 -4.44 -13.53 -12.03
C ALA A 30 -3.39 -13.28 -13.13
N LEU A 31 -2.44 -12.36 -12.94
CA LEU A 31 -1.34 -12.14 -13.90
C LEU A 31 -0.51 -13.41 -14.10
N ASN A 32 -0.32 -14.21 -13.05
CA ASN A 32 0.39 -15.50 -13.14
C ASN A 32 -0.34 -16.56 -13.96
N HIS A 33 -1.62 -16.33 -14.31
CA HIS A 33 -2.38 -17.24 -15.17
C HIS A 33 -2.43 -16.79 -16.63
N ILE A 34 -1.75 -15.68 -16.98
CA ILE A 34 -1.60 -15.22 -18.35
C ILE A 34 -0.25 -15.69 -18.86
N ALA A 35 -0.26 -16.72 -19.72
CA ALA A 35 0.96 -17.39 -20.21
C ALA A 35 2.04 -16.46 -20.78
N ALA A 36 1.66 -15.30 -21.34
CA ALA A 36 2.60 -14.33 -21.89
C ALA A 36 3.41 -13.56 -20.83
N ILE A 37 2.96 -13.52 -19.58
CA ILE A 37 3.53 -12.70 -18.50
C ILE A 37 3.64 -13.48 -17.17
N GLU A 38 3.47 -14.80 -17.21
CA GLU A 38 3.58 -15.66 -16.04
C GLU A 38 4.98 -15.55 -15.41
N GLY A 39 5.02 -15.35 -14.09
CA GLY A 39 6.27 -15.24 -13.33
C GLY A 39 7.04 -13.94 -13.52
N LEU A 40 6.53 -13.00 -14.32
CA LEU A 40 7.12 -11.66 -14.41
C LEU A 40 6.88 -10.89 -13.11
N PRO A 41 7.84 -10.04 -12.70
CA PRO A 41 7.69 -9.20 -11.53
C PRO A 41 6.55 -8.21 -11.72
N VAL A 42 5.80 -7.96 -10.65
CA VAL A 42 4.67 -7.03 -10.66
C VAL A 42 5.08 -5.72 -10.00
N GLU A 43 4.83 -4.60 -10.68
CA GLU A 43 4.96 -3.27 -10.11
C GLU A 43 3.56 -2.69 -9.86
N LEU A 44 3.35 -2.08 -8.69
CA LEU A 44 2.10 -1.41 -8.36
C LEU A 44 2.29 0.11 -8.39
N THR A 45 1.57 0.75 -9.31
CA THR A 45 1.45 2.22 -9.35
C THR A 45 0.05 2.64 -8.95
N ALA A 46 -0.08 3.58 -8.02
CA ALA A 46 -1.37 4.05 -7.54
C ALA A 46 -1.30 5.45 -6.93
N GLN A 47 -2.46 6.13 -6.89
CA GLN A 47 -2.58 7.49 -6.40
C GLN A 47 -3.68 7.64 -5.33
N GLY A 48 -3.48 8.56 -4.38
CA GLY A 48 -4.49 8.95 -3.41
C GLY A 48 -4.94 7.78 -2.53
N ASN A 49 -6.25 7.64 -2.31
CA ASN A 49 -6.78 6.53 -1.52
C ASN A 49 -6.37 5.15 -2.07
N MET A 50 -6.27 4.99 -3.39
CA MET A 50 -5.82 3.76 -4.02
C MET A 50 -4.34 3.47 -3.79
N ALA A 51 -3.51 4.49 -3.54
CA ALA A 51 -2.13 4.28 -3.11
C ALA A 51 -2.09 3.53 -1.77
N GLY A 52 -2.99 3.87 -0.84
CA GLY A 52 -3.16 3.13 0.41
C GLY A 52 -3.66 1.70 0.18
N ILE A 53 -4.59 1.49 -0.74
CA ILE A 53 -5.05 0.14 -1.12
C ILE A 53 -3.90 -0.70 -1.69
N ALA A 54 -3.13 -0.16 -2.63
CA ALA A 54 -1.99 -0.83 -3.26
C ALA A 54 -0.89 -1.16 -2.23
N LEU A 55 -0.60 -0.21 -1.31
CA LEU A 55 0.31 -0.43 -0.21
C LEU A 55 -0.07 -1.68 0.60
N TYR A 56 -1.34 -1.77 1.03
CA TYR A 56 -1.79 -2.92 1.82
C TYR A 56 -1.85 -4.21 1.02
N ALA A 57 -2.22 -4.16 -0.27
CA ALA A 57 -2.20 -5.33 -1.14
C ALA A 57 -0.77 -5.91 -1.25
N SER A 58 0.24 -5.06 -1.42
CA SER A 58 1.64 -5.49 -1.55
C SER A 58 2.16 -6.31 -0.38
N LEU A 59 1.69 -6.02 0.85
CA LEU A 59 2.11 -6.75 2.05
C LEU A 59 1.76 -8.24 2.01
N PHE A 60 0.80 -8.62 1.16
CA PHE A 60 0.31 -9.99 1.03
C PHE A 60 0.69 -10.67 -0.30
N GLU A 61 1.34 -9.97 -1.22
CA GLU A 61 1.64 -10.47 -2.57
C GLU A 61 3.15 -10.45 -2.83
N PRO A 62 3.87 -11.58 -2.60
CA PRO A 62 5.32 -11.66 -2.74
C PRO A 62 5.86 -11.37 -4.15
N SER A 63 5.03 -11.47 -5.19
CA SER A 63 5.40 -11.16 -6.57
C SER A 63 5.44 -9.65 -6.88
N VAL A 64 5.01 -8.81 -5.94
CA VAL A 64 5.13 -7.35 -6.06
C VAL A 64 6.55 -6.93 -5.74
N GLU A 65 7.30 -6.52 -6.75
CA GLU A 65 8.71 -6.15 -6.62
C GLU A 65 8.94 -4.65 -6.55
N ARG A 66 7.91 -3.82 -6.78
CA ARG A 66 8.03 -2.36 -6.65
C ARG A 66 6.70 -1.70 -6.37
N LEU A 67 6.74 -0.63 -5.57
CA LEU A 67 5.62 0.29 -5.38
C LEU A 67 6.00 1.71 -5.79
N ASP A 68 5.10 2.35 -6.52
CA ASP A 68 5.21 3.72 -6.98
C ASP A 68 3.91 4.45 -6.63
N LEU A 69 3.94 5.22 -5.54
CA LEU A 69 2.73 5.68 -4.84
C LEU A 69 2.68 7.21 -4.77
N SER A 70 1.71 7.80 -5.45
CA SER A 70 1.51 9.25 -5.45
C SER A 70 0.42 9.67 -4.48
N GLU A 71 0.60 10.80 -3.78
CA GLU A 71 -0.41 11.36 -2.87
C GLU A 71 -0.96 10.33 -1.85
N LEU A 72 -0.11 9.40 -1.42
CA LEU A 72 -0.45 8.42 -0.38
C LEU A 72 -0.84 9.16 0.92
N PRO A 73 -2.05 8.93 1.47
CA PRO A 73 -2.44 9.53 2.74
C PRO A 73 -1.47 9.15 3.85
N SER A 74 -1.02 10.12 4.64
CA SER A 74 -0.07 9.89 5.72
C SER A 74 -0.69 9.27 6.97
N THR A 75 -2.02 9.17 7.03
CA THR A 75 -2.76 8.50 8.10
C THR A 75 -4.04 7.85 7.59
N HIS A 76 -4.46 6.77 8.24
CA HIS A 76 -5.76 6.12 7.98
C HIS A 76 -6.97 7.00 8.31
N ARG A 77 -6.79 8.12 9.00
CA ARG A 77 -7.88 9.09 9.22
C ARG A 77 -8.36 9.71 7.91
N ASP A 78 -7.46 9.88 6.95
CA ASP A 78 -7.70 10.52 5.66
C ASP A 78 -7.54 9.52 4.49
N GLY A 79 -7.29 8.25 4.80
CA GLY A 79 -6.98 7.19 3.86
C GLY A 79 -7.98 6.03 3.87
N PRO A 80 -7.56 4.84 3.37
CA PRO A 80 -8.44 3.70 3.28
C PRO A 80 -8.87 3.23 4.67
N THR A 81 -10.15 2.89 4.80
CA THR A 81 -10.73 2.47 6.07
C THR A 81 -10.53 0.98 6.28
N PHE A 82 -9.80 0.60 7.34
CA PHE A 82 -9.70 -0.78 7.81
C PHE A 82 -10.17 -0.89 9.27
N LEU A 83 -10.83 -1.99 9.63
CA LEU A 83 -11.37 -2.15 10.98
C LEU A 83 -10.25 -2.17 12.02
N ASN A 84 -10.32 -1.25 13.00
CA ASN A 84 -9.40 -1.16 14.14
C ASN A 84 -7.91 -0.99 13.80
N VAL A 85 -7.54 -0.66 12.56
CA VAL A 85 -6.13 -0.65 12.12
C VAL A 85 -5.24 0.26 12.96
N LEU A 86 -5.72 1.45 13.34
CA LEU A 86 -5.00 2.42 14.17
C LEU A 86 -4.71 1.93 15.60
N ARG A 87 -5.27 0.79 16.03
CA ARG A 87 -4.86 0.14 17.29
C ARG A 87 -3.51 -0.58 17.17
N TYR A 88 -3.06 -0.84 15.95
CA TYR A 88 -1.86 -1.64 15.66
C TYR A 88 -0.80 -0.81 14.95
N LEU A 89 -1.18 -0.05 13.92
CA LEU A 89 -0.26 0.76 13.12
C LEU A 89 -0.98 1.84 12.31
N ASP A 90 -0.21 2.80 11.78
CA ASP A 90 -0.67 3.78 10.79
C ASP A 90 0.11 3.64 9.47
N VAL A 91 -0.21 4.47 8.47
CA VAL A 91 0.34 4.35 7.11
C VAL A 91 1.89 4.37 7.05
N PRO A 92 2.62 5.23 7.79
CA PRO A 92 4.07 5.25 7.73
C PRO A 92 4.73 3.94 8.17
N GLN A 93 4.13 3.22 9.14
CA GLN A 93 4.60 1.88 9.52
C GLN A 93 4.34 0.86 8.42
N ALA A 94 3.17 0.91 7.76
CA ALA A 94 2.87 0.02 6.64
C ALA A 94 3.83 0.25 5.45
N VAL A 95 4.22 1.52 5.19
CA VAL A 95 5.26 1.85 4.20
C VAL A 95 6.59 1.20 4.57
N ALA A 96 7.01 1.26 5.82
CA ALA A 96 8.25 0.61 6.26
C ALA A 96 8.19 -0.92 6.06
N MET A 97 7.05 -1.55 6.38
CA MET A 97 6.84 -2.99 6.17
C MET A 97 6.87 -3.37 4.68
N ALA A 98 6.33 -2.53 3.80
CA ALA A 98 6.40 -2.74 2.35
C ALA A 98 7.84 -2.54 1.84
N ALA A 99 8.52 -1.50 2.32
CA ALA A 99 9.91 -1.19 1.99
C ALA A 99 10.88 -2.30 2.44
N GLU A 100 10.59 -3.06 3.49
CA GLU A 100 11.39 -4.24 3.83
C GLU A 100 11.38 -5.30 2.71
N ARG A 101 10.25 -5.41 2.00
CA ARG A 101 10.01 -6.46 0.99
C ARG A 101 10.41 -6.02 -0.42
N ALA A 102 10.06 -4.79 -0.80
CA ALA A 102 10.23 -4.26 -2.15
C ALA A 102 10.59 -2.77 -2.12
N PRO A 103 11.32 -2.24 -3.11
CA PRO A 103 11.49 -0.81 -3.29
C PRO A 103 10.16 -0.03 -3.30
N VAL A 104 10.09 1.03 -2.48
CA VAL A 104 8.94 1.94 -2.39
C VAL A 104 9.37 3.35 -2.77
N VAL A 105 8.66 3.93 -3.73
CA VAL A 105 8.80 5.35 -4.11
C VAL A 105 7.50 6.07 -3.77
N LEU A 106 7.60 7.10 -2.94
CA LEU A 106 6.48 7.98 -2.64
C LEU A 106 6.64 9.29 -3.41
N HIS A 107 5.63 9.69 -4.18
CA HIS A 107 5.58 11.00 -4.84
C HIS A 107 4.71 11.94 -4.01
N GLN A 108 5.36 12.80 -3.24
CA GLN A 108 4.74 13.61 -2.18
C GLN A 108 5.32 15.02 -2.17
N ALA A 109 4.44 16.02 -2.02
CA ALA A 109 4.88 17.39 -1.83
C ALA A 109 5.52 17.61 -0.46
N ASP A 110 5.05 16.89 0.57
CA ASP A 110 5.57 16.95 1.93
C ASP A 110 6.19 15.61 2.36
N ALA A 111 7.47 15.65 2.70
CA ALA A 111 8.22 14.50 3.19
C ALA A 111 8.07 14.28 4.71
N SER A 112 7.58 15.27 5.46
CA SER A 112 7.55 15.27 6.93
C SER A 112 6.83 14.07 7.57
N PRO A 113 5.74 13.49 7.01
CA PRO A 113 5.07 12.36 7.63
C PRO A 113 5.85 11.04 7.49
N TRP A 114 6.88 11.01 6.65
CA TRP A 114 7.61 9.80 6.27
C TRP A 114 8.94 9.63 7.01
N VAL A 115 9.11 10.33 8.14
CA VAL A 115 10.28 10.18 9.01
C VAL A 115 10.40 8.76 9.57
N PHE A 116 9.28 8.10 9.88
CA PHE A 116 9.29 6.74 10.41
C PHE A 116 9.93 5.73 9.44
N PRO A 117 9.44 5.55 8.18
CA PRO A 117 10.06 4.62 7.25
C PRO A 117 11.51 5.00 6.91
N GLN A 118 11.85 6.29 6.85
CA GLN A 118 13.24 6.71 6.67
C GLN A 118 14.13 6.28 7.85
N SER A 119 13.65 6.41 9.08
CA SER A 119 14.39 6.00 10.28
C SER A 119 14.59 4.49 10.31
N VAL A 120 13.59 3.71 9.89
CA VAL A 120 13.71 2.24 9.76
C VAL A 120 14.77 1.89 8.71
N ALA A 121 14.73 2.52 7.53
CA ALA A 121 15.72 2.29 6.47
C ALA A 121 17.15 2.56 6.96
N ASN A 122 17.36 3.68 7.65
CA ASN A 122 18.68 4.03 8.21
C ASN A 122 19.14 3.02 9.27
N ASN A 123 18.26 2.65 10.20
CA ASN A 123 18.59 1.74 11.30
C ASN A 123 18.88 0.31 10.83
N LEU A 124 18.25 -0.12 9.74
CA LEU A 124 18.46 -1.44 9.14
C LEU A 124 19.50 -1.44 8.02
N GLY A 125 20.11 -0.29 7.72
CA GLY A 125 21.15 -0.16 6.69
C GLY A 125 20.66 -0.50 5.29
N TRP A 126 19.40 -0.19 4.97
CA TRP A 126 18.87 -0.39 3.62
C TRP A 126 19.52 0.58 2.62
N PRO A 127 19.70 0.17 1.35
CA PRO A 127 20.19 1.06 0.31
C PRO A 127 19.16 2.17 0.03
N ASP A 128 19.62 3.34 -0.41
CA ASP A 128 18.79 4.53 -0.64
C ASP A 128 17.66 4.29 -1.67
N GLU A 129 17.84 3.34 -2.59
CA GLU A 129 16.80 2.97 -3.56
C GLU A 129 15.63 2.22 -2.92
N ARG A 130 15.79 1.70 -1.69
CA ARG A 130 14.78 0.87 -1.05
C ARG A 130 13.56 1.65 -0.59
N PHE A 131 13.78 2.84 -0.05
CA PHE A 131 12.71 3.74 0.35
C PHE A 131 13.12 5.17 0.00
N ARG A 132 12.28 5.85 -0.78
CA ARG A 132 12.54 7.23 -1.20
C ARG A 132 11.25 8.02 -1.32
N VAL A 133 11.33 9.30 -0.94
CA VAL A 133 10.27 10.29 -1.15
C VAL A 133 10.77 11.28 -2.20
N ALA A 134 10.06 11.35 -3.32
CA ALA A 134 10.32 12.26 -4.42
C ALA A 134 9.25 13.35 -4.48
N ALA A 135 9.61 14.52 -5.00
CA ALA A 135 8.63 15.52 -5.38
C ALA A 135 7.73 14.97 -6.51
N PRO A 136 6.43 15.31 -6.51
CA PRO A 136 5.47 14.82 -7.51
C PRO A 136 5.72 15.37 -8.91
#